data_AF-A0A8S2R3Z1-F1
#
_entry.id   AF-A0A8S2R3Z1-F1
#
_cell.length_a   1.000
_cell.length_b   1.000
_cell.length_c   1.000
_cell.angle_alpha   90.00
_cell.angle_beta   90.00
_cell.angle_gamma   90.00
#
_symmetry.space_group_name_H-M   'P 1'
#
loop_
_entity.id
_entity.type
_entity.pdbx_description
1 polymer ?
#
loop_
_entity_poly.entity_id
_entity_poly.type
_entity_poly.pdbx_seq_one_letter_code
_entity_poly.pdbx_strand_id
1 'polypeptide(L)'
;MPANGHVTPQNAKAPAVVEVNILSEDDQAINPADHYGVTPDYSIQVNGRNTIYSNEYIESKYMYEMNHCDVDHQAKEVKITPRKYQYNFRTKRQVQRTGVMLVGWGGNNGSTVTGAIIANRDKITWMRKEGEQFPNYYGSLTQSTTIRLGSNNEGKEIHIPFNTILPMLHPNDIVIGGWDINGANIGEAMERACV
;
A
#
# COMPACT_ATOMS: atom_id res chain seq x y z
N MET A 1 3.28 17.56 -84.41
CA MET A 1 4.65 17.31 -83.92
C MET A 1 5.33 18.65 -83.72
N PRO A 2 6.09 18.89 -82.64
CA PRO A 2 6.37 18.02 -81.48
C PRO A 2 5.87 18.67 -80.17
N ALA A 3 6.15 18.20 -78.96
CA ALA A 3 6.19 16.88 -78.33
C ALA A 3 6.71 17.11 -76.89
N ASN A 4 6.04 16.48 -75.93
CA ASN A 4 6.40 16.16 -74.55
C ASN A 4 7.82 16.45 -74.03
N GLY A 5 7.87 16.93 -72.78
CA GLY A 5 9.04 16.83 -71.91
C GLY A 5 8.68 17.07 -70.44
N HIS A 6 8.54 15.97 -69.70
CA HIS A 6 8.37 15.91 -68.25
C HIS A 6 9.52 16.60 -67.49
N VAL A 7 9.19 17.38 -66.46
CA VAL A 7 10.04 17.55 -65.27
C VAL A 7 9.14 17.44 -64.03
N THR A 8 9.38 16.41 -63.24
CA THR A 8 8.73 16.13 -61.95
C THR A 8 9.22 17.12 -60.90
N PRO A 9 8.36 17.81 -60.13
CA PRO A 9 8.82 18.51 -58.94
C PRO A 9 9.03 17.55 -57.78
N GLN A 10 10.12 17.79 -57.07
CA GLN A 10 10.58 17.11 -55.87
C GLN A 10 9.52 17.11 -54.76
N ASN A 11 9.49 16.01 -54.00
CA ASN A 11 8.82 15.85 -52.72
C ASN A 11 9.17 17.00 -51.76
N ALA A 12 8.29 17.99 -51.62
CA ALA A 12 8.22 18.81 -50.42
C ALA A 12 7.28 18.10 -49.44
N LYS A 13 7.84 17.43 -48.44
CA LYS A 13 7.09 16.92 -47.28
C LYS A 13 6.34 18.10 -46.66
N ALA A 14 5.01 18.09 -46.74
CA ALA A 14 4.18 18.91 -45.87
C ALA A 14 4.51 18.54 -44.41
N PRO A 15 4.65 19.51 -43.49
CA PRO A 15 4.78 19.18 -42.08
C PRO A 15 3.50 18.45 -41.66
N ALA A 16 3.64 17.25 -41.10
CA ALA A 16 2.53 16.56 -40.47
C ALA A 16 2.08 17.42 -39.29
N VAL A 17 0.99 18.16 -39.47
CA VAL A 17 0.26 18.77 -38.37
C VAL A 17 -0.38 17.63 -37.62
N VAL A 18 0.25 17.23 -36.51
CA VAL A 18 -0.39 16.35 -35.53
C VAL A 18 -1.36 17.25 -34.78
N GLU A 19 -2.63 17.22 -35.19
CA GLU A 19 -3.70 17.74 -34.34
C GLU A 19 -3.79 16.84 -33.10
N VAL A 20 -3.18 17.32 -32.02
CA VAL A 20 -3.41 16.76 -30.69
C VAL A 20 -4.83 17.17 -30.33
N ASN A 21 -5.80 16.29 -30.58
CA ASN A 21 -7.07 16.37 -29.88
C ASN A 21 -6.75 16.25 -28.40
N ILE A 22 -6.79 17.40 -27.71
CA ILE A 22 -6.80 17.45 -26.25
C ILE A 22 -8.05 16.66 -25.88
N LEU A 23 -7.83 15.44 -25.40
CA LEU A 23 -8.88 14.64 -24.78
C LEU A 23 -9.54 15.57 -23.77
N SER A 24 -10.85 15.77 -23.95
CA SER A 24 -11.71 16.49 -23.02
C SER A 24 -11.28 16.18 -21.60
N GLU A 25 -11.08 17.23 -20.81
CA GLU A 25 -10.88 17.12 -19.37
C GLU A 25 -12.03 16.30 -18.79
N ASP A 26 -11.78 15.01 -18.56
CA ASP A 26 -12.64 14.21 -17.71
C ASP A 26 -12.49 14.79 -16.31
N ASP A 27 -13.47 15.60 -15.93
CA ASP A 27 -13.59 16.33 -14.66
C ASP A 27 -13.75 15.41 -13.44
N GLN A 28 -13.50 14.11 -13.59
CA GLN A 28 -13.31 13.21 -12.47
C GLN A 28 -11.86 13.32 -12.03
N ALA A 29 -11.62 14.23 -11.08
CA ALA A 29 -10.47 14.12 -10.21
C ALA A 29 -10.41 12.66 -9.72
N ILE A 30 -9.49 11.87 -10.28
CA ILE A 30 -9.24 10.50 -9.83
C ILE A 30 -8.79 10.67 -8.40
N ASN A 31 -9.69 10.45 -7.46
CA ASN A 31 -9.30 10.36 -6.07
C ASN A 31 -8.36 9.14 -6.00
N PRO A 32 -7.09 9.29 -5.60
CA PRO A 32 -6.19 8.14 -5.47
C PRO A 32 -6.66 7.14 -4.39
N ALA A 33 -7.66 7.51 -3.59
CA ALA A 33 -8.38 6.60 -2.69
C ALA A 33 -9.64 5.96 -3.33
N ASP A 34 -9.92 6.22 -4.61
CA ASP A 34 -10.92 5.47 -5.39
C ASP A 34 -10.39 4.06 -5.61
N HIS A 35 -10.82 3.18 -4.72
CA HIS A 35 -10.50 1.76 -4.67
C HIS A 35 -11.32 0.99 -5.71
N TYR A 36 -12.00 1.69 -6.64
CA TYR A 36 -12.99 1.08 -7.53
C TYR A 36 -14.10 0.34 -6.75
N GLY A 37 -14.35 0.76 -5.51
CA GLY A 37 -15.22 0.05 -4.57
C GLY A 37 -14.67 -1.26 -3.99
N VAL A 38 -13.37 -1.56 -4.15
CA VAL A 38 -12.72 -2.74 -3.54
C VAL A 38 -12.55 -2.52 -2.03
N THR A 39 -13.54 -3.00 -1.27
CA THR A 39 -13.56 -2.90 0.19
C THR A 39 -12.76 -4.02 0.85
N PRO A 40 -12.44 -3.93 2.16
CA PRO A 40 -11.58 -4.91 2.84
C PRO A 40 -12.07 -6.36 2.85
N ASP A 41 -13.35 -6.60 2.56
CA ASP A 41 -13.97 -7.93 2.42
C ASP A 41 -13.74 -8.59 1.06
N TYR A 42 -13.13 -7.89 0.10
CA TYR A 42 -12.81 -8.44 -1.21
C TYR A 42 -11.65 -9.44 -1.12
N SER A 43 -11.76 -10.54 -1.88
CA SER A 43 -10.67 -11.49 -2.05
C SER A 43 -9.73 -11.04 -3.16
N ILE A 44 -8.47 -10.78 -2.82
CA ILE A 44 -7.42 -10.46 -3.81
C ILE A 44 -6.63 -11.72 -4.14
N GLN A 45 -6.55 -12.05 -5.44
CA GLN A 45 -5.78 -13.18 -5.94
C GLN A 45 -4.96 -12.80 -7.17
N VAL A 46 -3.71 -13.27 -7.21
CA VAL A 46 -2.82 -13.12 -8.36
C VAL A 46 -2.93 -14.38 -9.22
N ASN A 47 -3.51 -14.24 -10.41
CA ASN A 47 -3.50 -15.32 -11.38
C ASN A 47 -2.15 -15.37 -12.11
N GLY A 48 -1.22 -16.18 -11.62
CA GLY A 48 0.12 -16.26 -12.19
C GLY A 48 0.84 -17.56 -11.86
N ARG A 49 1.81 -17.94 -12.70
CA ARG A 49 2.56 -19.20 -12.57
C ARG A 49 3.49 -19.27 -11.36
N ASN A 50 3.80 -18.12 -10.77
CA ASN A 50 4.72 -17.98 -9.65
C ASN A 50 4.00 -17.91 -8.30
N THR A 51 2.67 -17.98 -8.26
CA THR A 51 1.88 -17.91 -7.03
C THR A 51 0.90 -19.07 -6.99
N ILE A 52 0.90 -19.83 -5.90
CA ILE A 52 0.00 -20.95 -5.68
C ILE A 52 -0.77 -20.70 -4.39
N TYR A 53 -2.09 -20.85 -4.46
CA TYR A 53 -2.98 -20.71 -3.31
C TYR A 53 -3.47 -22.08 -2.87
N SER A 54 -3.33 -22.37 -1.58
CA SER A 54 -3.96 -23.49 -0.90
C SER A 54 -4.86 -22.96 0.21
N ASN A 55 -5.58 -23.84 0.91
CA ASN A 55 -6.38 -23.43 2.07
C ASN A 55 -5.49 -22.87 3.21
N GLU A 56 -4.27 -23.36 3.35
CA GLU A 56 -3.38 -23.03 4.48
C GLU A 56 -2.32 -21.99 4.14
N TYR A 57 -1.81 -21.99 2.91
CA TYR A 57 -0.66 -21.20 2.51
C TYR A 57 -0.85 -20.49 1.16
N ILE A 58 -0.19 -19.35 1.03
CA ILE A 58 0.15 -18.69 -0.24
C ILE A 58 1.63 -18.96 -0.46
N GLU A 59 1.97 -19.60 -1.57
CA GLU A 59 3.36 -19.87 -1.94
C GLU A 59 3.72 -19.02 -3.15
N SER A 60 4.84 -18.29 -3.08
CA SER A 60 5.29 -17.44 -4.18
C SER A 60 6.77 -17.59 -4.49
N LYS A 61 7.10 -17.54 -5.78
CA LYS A 61 8.48 -17.53 -6.28
C LYS A 61 8.84 -16.12 -6.72
N TYR A 62 9.92 -15.57 -6.18
CA TYR A 62 10.40 -14.24 -6.49
C TYR A 62 11.87 -14.28 -6.90
N MET A 63 12.18 -13.68 -8.05
CA MET A 63 13.55 -13.51 -8.51
C MET A 63 14.04 -12.14 -8.06
N TYR A 64 14.86 -12.11 -7.01
CA TYR A 64 15.47 -10.88 -6.52
C TYR A 64 16.72 -10.56 -7.34
N GLU A 65 16.75 -9.39 -7.94
CA GLU A 65 17.89 -8.91 -8.72
C GLU A 65 18.67 -7.87 -7.91
N MET A 66 19.98 -8.09 -7.77
CA MET A 66 20.86 -7.24 -6.97
C MET A 66 22.22 -7.09 -7.64
N ASN A 67 22.72 -5.86 -7.65
CA ASN A 67 24.07 -5.56 -8.10
C ASN A 67 25.08 -5.84 -6.99
N HIS A 68 26.09 -6.67 -7.29
CA HIS A 68 27.25 -6.86 -6.46
C HIS A 68 28.37 -5.93 -6.94
N CYS A 69 28.86 -5.06 -6.06
CA CYS A 69 29.84 -4.04 -6.42
C CYS A 69 31.16 -4.33 -5.71
N ASP A 70 32.22 -4.50 -6.49
CA ASP A 70 33.60 -4.56 -6.00
C ASP A 70 34.27 -3.20 -6.26
N VAL A 71 34.77 -2.57 -5.20
CA VAL A 71 35.42 -1.25 -5.29
C VAL A 71 36.93 -1.42 -5.21
N ASP A 72 37.63 -1.02 -6.25
CA ASP A 72 39.08 -0.93 -6.28
C ASP A 72 39.51 0.54 -6.13
N HIS A 73 39.97 0.89 -4.92
CA HIS A 73 40.43 2.25 -4.62
C HIS A 73 41.76 2.61 -5.30
N GLN A 74 42.60 1.63 -5.63
CA GLN A 74 43.89 1.88 -6.29
C GLN A 74 43.68 2.15 -7.78
N ALA A 75 42.89 1.31 -8.44
CA ALA A 75 42.52 1.49 -9.85
C ALA A 75 41.44 2.58 -10.05
N LYS A 76 40.83 3.08 -8.97
CA LYS A 76 39.67 3.99 -9.00
C LYS A 76 38.50 3.42 -9.83
N GLU A 77 38.27 2.11 -9.71
CA GLU A 77 37.26 1.37 -10.46
C GLU A 77 36.17 0.85 -9.52
N VAL A 78 34.93 0.80 -10.01
CA VAL A 78 33.85 0.04 -9.38
C VAL A 78 33.36 -0.99 -10.39
N LYS A 79 33.58 -2.27 -10.10
CA LYS A 79 33.08 -3.37 -10.92
C LYS A 79 31.72 -3.79 -10.41
N ILE A 80 30.70 -3.67 -11.26
CA ILE A 80 29.32 -4.02 -10.94
C ILE A 80 28.95 -5.34 -11.63
N THR A 81 28.55 -6.33 -10.85
CA THR A 81 28.07 -7.63 -11.32
C THR A 81 26.61 -7.82 -10.94
N PRO A 82 25.66 -7.68 -11.87
CA PRO A 82 24.25 -8.00 -11.62
C PRO A 82 24.09 -9.49 -11.31
N ARG A 83 23.40 -9.81 -10.21
CA ARG A 83 23.12 -11.18 -9.77
C ARG A 83 21.62 -11.36 -9.56
N LYS A 84 21.15 -12.59 -9.77
CA LYS A 84 19.76 -12.99 -9.52
C LYS A 84 19.70 -14.07 -8.45
N TYR A 85 18.78 -13.93 -7.51
CA TYR A 85 18.57 -14.84 -6.40
C TYR A 85 17.10 -15.26 -6.36
N GLN A 86 16.83 -16.56 -6.53
CA GLN A 86 15.46 -17.05 -6.44
C GLN A 86 15.09 -17.30 -4.98
N TYR A 87 14.05 -16.62 -4.52
CA TYR A 87 13.41 -16.84 -3.23
C TYR A 87 12.08 -17.56 -3.43
N ASN A 88 11.81 -18.53 -2.55
CA ASN A 88 10.50 -19.16 -2.43
C ASN A 88 9.90 -18.72 -1.09
N PHE A 89 8.85 -17.91 -1.12
CA PHE A 89 8.12 -17.49 0.07
C PHE A 89 6.92 -18.40 0.31
N ARG A 90 6.64 -18.67 1.58
CA ARG A 90 5.43 -19.35 2.02
C ARG A 90 4.79 -18.54 3.14
N THR A 91 3.60 -18.02 2.88
CA THR A 91 2.83 -17.18 3.80
C THR A 91 1.63 -17.97 4.32
N LYS A 92 1.50 -18.13 5.64
CA LYS A 92 0.33 -18.78 6.25
C LYS A 92 -0.90 -17.88 6.10
N ARG A 93 -2.02 -18.45 5.68
CA ARG A 93 -3.27 -17.70 5.46
C ARG A 93 -4.03 -17.39 6.74
N GLN A 94 -3.94 -18.27 7.72
CA GLN A 94 -4.62 -18.09 9.00
C GLN A 94 -3.85 -17.08 9.88
N VAL A 95 -4.46 -15.90 10.07
CA VAL A 95 -4.03 -14.91 11.05
C VAL A 95 -4.15 -15.50 12.46
N GLN A 96 -3.08 -15.43 13.24
CA GLN A 96 -3.03 -16.00 14.58
C GLN A 96 -3.57 -15.02 15.62
N ARG A 97 -4.17 -15.55 16.70
CA ARG A 97 -4.48 -14.76 17.88
C ARG A 97 -3.19 -14.15 18.42
N THR A 98 -3.19 -12.84 18.61
CA THR A 98 -1.98 -12.09 18.92
C THR A 98 -2.17 -11.30 20.21
N GLY A 99 -1.30 -11.58 21.18
CA GLY A 99 -1.16 -10.77 22.39
C GLY A 99 -0.01 -9.78 22.25
N VAL A 100 -0.20 -8.56 22.74
CA VAL A 100 0.85 -7.53 22.80
C VAL A 100 1.05 -7.14 24.27
N MET A 101 2.29 -7.24 24.73
CA MET A 101 2.69 -6.85 26.08
C MET A 101 3.56 -5.60 26.02
N LEU A 102 3.06 -4.48 26.55
CA LEU A 102 3.73 -3.18 26.50
C LEU A 102 4.53 -2.94 27.79
N VAL A 103 5.76 -2.45 27.65
CA VAL A 103 6.51 -1.87 28.77
C VAL A 103 6.25 -0.37 28.77
N GLY A 104 5.80 0.18 29.90
CA GLY A 104 5.24 1.53 29.96
C GLY A 104 3.77 1.58 29.51
N TRP A 105 3.00 0.53 29.84
CA TRP A 105 1.60 0.41 29.41
C TRP A 105 0.70 1.53 29.94
N GLY A 106 1.02 2.07 31.12
CA GLY A 106 0.33 3.22 31.73
C GLY A 106 0.87 4.58 31.29
N GLY A 107 1.81 4.64 30.36
CA GLY A 107 2.26 5.89 29.73
C GLY A 107 1.30 6.36 28.62
N ASN A 108 1.53 7.57 28.09
CA ASN A 108 0.66 8.19 27.10
C ASN A 108 0.39 7.29 25.88
N ASN A 109 1.43 6.68 25.31
CA ASN A 109 1.26 5.80 24.15
C ASN A 109 0.50 4.52 24.50
N GLY A 110 0.80 3.93 25.66
CA GLY A 110 0.19 2.68 26.11
C GLY A 110 -1.29 2.84 26.43
N SER A 111 -1.67 3.91 27.13
CA SER A 111 -3.06 4.24 27.40
C SER A 111 -3.80 4.62 26.11
N THR A 112 -3.19 5.44 25.24
CA THR A 112 -3.79 5.85 23.95
C THR A 112 -4.04 4.67 23.02
N VAL A 113 -3.06 3.78 22.81
CA VAL A 113 -3.25 2.63 21.91
C VAL A 113 -4.32 1.67 22.44
N THR A 114 -4.36 1.49 23.76
CA THR A 114 -5.39 0.68 24.42
C THR A 114 -6.78 1.28 24.22
N GLY A 115 -6.91 2.59 24.45
CA GLY A 115 -8.17 3.33 24.23
C GLY A 115 -8.62 3.32 22.79
N ALA A 116 -7.70 3.56 21.85
CA ALA A 116 -8.00 3.54 20.42
C ALA A 116 -8.53 2.17 19.97
N ILE A 117 -7.92 1.08 20.44
CA ILE A 117 -8.38 -0.28 20.09
C ILE A 117 -9.75 -0.59 20.68
N ILE A 118 -9.97 -0.26 21.96
CA ILE A 118 -11.27 -0.46 22.61
C ILE A 118 -12.35 0.36 21.92
N ALA A 119 -12.08 1.64 21.64
CA ALA A 119 -13.03 2.52 20.97
C ALA A 119 -13.39 2.01 19.56
N ASN A 120 -12.40 1.60 18.76
CA ASN A 120 -12.65 1.06 17.41
C ASN A 120 -13.37 -0.30 17.45
N ARG A 121 -13.04 -1.17 18.39
CA ARG A 121 -13.67 -2.50 18.54
C ARG A 121 -15.13 -2.37 18.98
N ASP A 122 -15.38 -1.54 19.98
CA ASP A 122 -16.69 -1.41 20.63
C ASP A 122 -17.53 -0.27 20.01
N LYS A 123 -16.99 0.39 18.97
CA LYS A 123 -17.63 1.48 18.19
C LYS A 123 -18.07 2.66 19.06
N ILE A 124 -17.22 3.06 20.01
CA ILE A 124 -17.49 4.16 20.94
C ILE A 124 -17.38 5.49 20.20
N THR A 125 -18.50 6.21 20.08
CA THR A 125 -18.55 7.57 19.53
C THR A 125 -18.50 8.63 20.63
N TRP A 126 -18.08 9.84 20.28
CA TRP A 126 -18.07 10.97 21.22
C TRP A 126 -18.41 12.28 20.51
N MET A 127 -18.95 13.24 21.26
CA MET A 127 -19.30 14.56 20.73
C MET A 127 -18.09 15.51 20.80
N ARG A 128 -17.85 16.22 19.70
CA ARG A 128 -17.01 17.43 19.66
C ARG A 128 -17.84 18.64 19.25
N LYS A 129 -17.24 19.83 19.28
CA LYS A 129 -17.92 21.07 18.84
C LYS A 129 -18.36 20.98 17.37
N GLU A 130 -17.62 20.22 16.57
CA GLU A 130 -17.84 19.98 15.14
C GLU A 130 -18.85 18.86 14.86
N GLY A 131 -19.33 18.16 15.90
CA GLY A 131 -20.30 17.07 15.79
C GLY A 131 -19.81 15.74 16.36
N GLU A 132 -20.60 14.69 16.10
CA GLU A 132 -20.26 13.32 16.49
C GLU A 132 -19.00 12.83 15.77
N GLN A 133 -18.12 12.16 16.52
CA GLN A 133 -16.90 11.57 16.02
C GLN A 133 -16.96 10.05 16.13
N PHE A 134 -16.41 9.39 15.12
CA PHE A 134 -16.29 7.94 15.06
C PHE A 134 -14.84 7.51 15.29
N PRO A 135 -14.61 6.43 16.04
CA PRO A 135 -13.28 5.89 16.23
C PRO A 135 -12.75 5.38 14.88
N ASN A 136 -11.47 5.62 14.62
CA ASN A 136 -10.79 5.20 13.41
C ASN A 136 -9.31 4.89 13.71
N TYR A 137 -8.60 4.39 12.70
CA TYR A 137 -7.15 4.12 12.76
C TYR A 137 -6.35 5.07 11.88
N TYR A 138 -6.81 6.31 11.68
CA TYR A 138 -6.07 7.28 10.87
C TYR A 138 -4.64 7.47 11.39
N GLY A 139 -3.70 7.60 10.45
CA GLY A 139 -2.27 7.58 10.74
C GLY A 139 -1.65 6.18 10.76
N SER A 140 -2.45 5.11 10.74
CA SER A 140 -1.94 3.75 10.55
C SER A 140 -1.70 3.45 9.08
N LEU A 141 -0.46 3.10 8.71
CA LEU A 141 -0.13 2.64 7.36
C LEU A 141 -0.96 1.39 7.00
N THR A 142 -1.06 0.43 7.91
CA THR A 142 -1.73 -0.84 7.58
C THR A 142 -3.24 -0.69 7.46
N GLN A 143 -3.86 0.20 8.25
CA GLN A 143 -5.32 0.32 8.31
C GLN A 143 -5.90 1.49 7.50
N SER A 144 -5.09 2.47 7.09
CA SER A 144 -5.59 3.72 6.52
C SER A 144 -4.86 4.17 5.25
N THR A 145 -4.04 3.32 4.63
CA THR A 145 -3.45 3.61 3.32
C THR A 145 -3.82 2.58 2.27
N THR A 146 -3.64 2.97 1.02
CA THR A 146 -3.86 2.12 -0.15
C THR A 146 -2.54 1.79 -0.86
N ILE A 147 -2.57 0.76 -1.70
CA ILE A 147 -1.51 0.45 -2.65
C ILE A 147 -2.08 0.35 -4.05
N ARG A 148 -1.34 0.81 -5.06
CA ARG A 148 -1.69 0.60 -6.47
C ARG A 148 -1.42 -0.85 -6.87
N LEU A 149 -2.43 -1.56 -7.32
CA LEU A 149 -2.30 -2.94 -7.82
C LEU A 149 -1.93 -2.98 -9.30
N GLY A 150 -2.49 -2.07 -10.10
CA GLY A 150 -2.30 -2.02 -11.54
C GLY A 150 -3.34 -1.13 -12.21
N SER A 151 -3.57 -1.32 -13.50
CA SER A 151 -4.61 -0.63 -14.26
C SER A 151 -5.58 -1.63 -14.88
N ASN A 152 -6.85 -1.24 -15.03
CA ASN A 152 -7.85 -2.02 -15.76
C ASN A 152 -7.68 -1.88 -17.29
N ASN A 153 -8.54 -2.53 -18.06
CA ASN A 153 -8.51 -2.46 -19.53
C ASN A 153 -8.79 -1.06 -20.10
N GLU A 154 -9.37 -0.17 -19.29
CA GLU A 154 -9.67 1.23 -19.63
C GLU A 154 -8.50 2.15 -19.26
N GLY A 155 -7.42 1.62 -18.66
CA GLY A 155 -6.26 2.38 -18.20
C GLY A 155 -6.43 3.03 -16.82
N LYS A 156 -7.60 2.88 -16.17
CA LYS A 156 -7.84 3.42 -14.82
C LYS A 156 -7.08 2.62 -13.78
N GLU A 157 -6.42 3.32 -12.87
CA GLU A 157 -5.64 2.72 -11.78
C GLU A 157 -6.56 2.08 -10.74
N ILE A 158 -6.20 0.87 -10.32
CA ILE A 158 -6.88 0.14 -9.25
C ILE A 158 -6.01 0.22 -8.00
N HIS A 159 -6.57 0.80 -6.94
CA HIS A 159 -5.98 0.84 -5.61
C HIS A 159 -6.75 -0.08 -4.66
N ILE A 160 -6.05 -0.73 -3.74
CA ILE A 160 -6.66 -1.57 -2.70
C ILE A 160 -6.16 -1.16 -1.31
N PRO A 161 -6.93 -1.39 -0.24
CA PRO A 161 -6.46 -1.15 1.12
C PRO A 161 -5.21 -2.00 1.44
N PHE A 162 -4.22 -1.42 2.12
CA PHE A 162 -2.93 -2.07 2.36
C PHE A 162 -3.07 -3.42 3.08
N ASN A 163 -3.96 -3.51 4.08
CA ASN A 163 -4.22 -4.73 4.85
C ASN A 163 -4.89 -5.86 4.05
N THR A 164 -5.26 -5.65 2.78
CA THR A 164 -5.90 -6.67 1.92
C THR A 164 -4.91 -7.43 1.03
N ILE A 165 -3.65 -6.98 0.93
CA ILE A 165 -2.63 -7.58 0.06
C ILE A 165 -2.31 -9.02 0.49
N LEU A 166 -2.23 -9.23 1.80
CA LEU A 166 -1.99 -10.52 2.44
C LEU A 166 -2.86 -10.62 3.70
N PRO A 167 -3.11 -11.82 4.23
CA PRO A 167 -3.80 -11.98 5.50
C PRO A 167 -3.02 -11.29 6.63
N MET A 168 -3.61 -10.22 7.18
CA MET A 168 -3.01 -9.39 8.22
C MET A 168 -3.89 -9.32 9.46
N LEU A 169 -3.26 -9.10 10.61
CA LEU A 169 -3.95 -8.88 11.87
C LEU A 169 -4.68 -7.54 11.86
N HIS A 170 -5.96 -7.55 12.26
CA HIS A 170 -6.70 -6.32 12.53
C HIS A 170 -6.45 -5.86 13.98
N PRO A 171 -6.23 -4.56 14.25
CA PRO A 171 -5.89 -4.12 15.61
C PRO A 171 -6.98 -4.41 16.66
N ASN A 172 -8.26 -4.48 16.26
CA ASN A 172 -9.37 -4.88 17.14
C ASN A 172 -9.22 -6.31 17.71
N ASP A 173 -8.44 -7.18 17.06
CA ASP A 173 -8.21 -8.56 17.49
C ASP A 173 -6.98 -8.71 18.39
N ILE A 174 -6.26 -7.62 18.66
CA ILE A 174 -5.11 -7.61 19.56
C ILE A 174 -5.60 -7.70 21.01
N VAL A 175 -5.05 -8.65 21.75
CA VAL A 175 -5.18 -8.69 23.22
C VAL A 175 -4.02 -7.91 23.82
N ILE A 176 -4.30 -6.77 24.46
CA ILE A 176 -3.29 -5.89 25.04
C ILE A 176 -3.16 -6.13 26.54
N GLY A 177 -1.91 -6.18 27.00
CA GLY A 177 -1.53 -6.06 28.40
C GLY A 177 -0.15 -5.42 28.50
N GLY A 178 0.45 -5.47 29.69
CA GLY A 178 1.78 -4.93 29.88
C GLY A 178 2.16 -4.68 31.33
N TRP A 179 3.24 -3.93 31.48
CA TRP A 179 3.79 -3.50 32.76
C TRP A 179 4.02 -2.00 32.75
N ASP A 180 3.91 -1.40 33.93
CA ASP A 180 4.31 -0.04 34.21
C ASP A 180 4.91 0.00 35.62
N ILE A 181 5.78 0.98 35.88
CA ILE A 181 6.30 1.23 37.23
C ILE A 181 5.25 1.91 38.13
N ASN A 182 4.22 2.50 37.51
CA ASN A 182 3.10 3.12 38.18
C ASN A 182 1.92 2.14 38.28
N GLY A 183 1.32 2.03 39.47
CA GLY A 183 0.18 1.14 39.74
C GLY A 183 -1.20 1.67 39.28
N ALA A 184 -1.25 2.85 38.65
CA ALA A 184 -2.49 3.42 38.14
C ALA A 184 -3.12 2.51 37.08
N ASN A 185 -4.45 2.44 37.07
CA ASN A 185 -5.17 1.70 36.04
C ASN A 185 -5.18 2.47 34.71
N ILE A 186 -5.57 1.82 33.62
CA ILE A 186 -5.54 2.43 32.28
C ILE A 186 -6.46 3.65 32.14
N GLY A 187 -7.59 3.68 32.86
CA GLY A 187 -8.47 4.86 32.88
C GLY A 187 -7.79 6.07 33.50
N GLU A 188 -7.18 5.90 34.67
CA GLU A 188 -6.38 6.93 35.34
C GLU A 188 -5.17 7.35 34.48
N ALA A 189 -4.56 6.41 33.75
CA ALA A 189 -3.48 6.69 32.82
C ALA A 189 -3.94 7.53 31.62
N MET A 190 -5.16 7.32 31.10
CA MET A 190 -5.75 8.15 30.05
C MET A 190 -6.00 9.58 30.54
N GLU A 191 -6.59 9.73 31.73
CA GLU A 191 -6.81 11.05 32.36
C GLU A 191 -5.50 11.81 32.53
N ARG A 192 -4.44 11.13 32.99
CA ARG A 192 -3.10 11.71 33.13
C ARG A 192 -2.47 12.08 31.78
N ALA A 193 -2.72 11.29 30.74
CA ALA A 193 -2.11 11.49 29.43
C ALA A 193 -2.69 12.73 28.71
N CYS A 194 -3.95 13.09 29.00
CA CYS A 194 -4.67 14.19 28.34
C CYS A 194 -4.70 14.05 26.81
N VAL A 195 -4.90 12.84 26.32
CA VAL A 195 -5.00 12.47 24.88
C VAL A 195 -6.37 11.91 24.57
#